data_AF-A0A843SHI1-F1
#
_entry.id   AF-A0A843SHI1-F1
#
_cell.length_a   1.000
_cell.length_b   1.000
_cell.length_c   1.000
_cell.angle_alpha   90.00
_cell.angle_beta   90.00
_cell.angle_gamma   90.00
#
_symmetry.space_group_name_H-M   'P 1'
#
loop_
_entity.id
_entity.type
_entity.pdbx_description
1 polymer ?
#
loop_
_entity_poly.entity_id
_entity_poly.type
_entity_poly.pdbx_seq_one_letter_code
_entity_poly.pdbx_strand_id
1 'polypeptide(L)'
;MSGKKFCWAALGLALCASAQAAPQKLALALRDKSFSVYSMEFSADGEQVCIAGVDHDDLGSSTGRLISIDRGRNVIRWQKTFPVPDGYAGLFPVQCLPTNDRVYLLANVDTKSSPPITQTLTYVYSFDAQGIQLARRRLVSPARSQYGYAMDVTADGIKVAGYLKNEDQDFEYYSVYTTVLNLALQVQGEPVIRKTGAYLSGSGSRVVGDSLYAAGVFAPAKIAKDQVIDDFAASRIRLAGGYAWSVHPQLGARPAVSAGVAADGTIHVLRNEGRSTTLLTVPPDGKPLPPRTYSSRYCDTRAIAGYGKGLIALRETCDDNARRATTALLEIDPASGKETELKWVDDQVVGVATSGRLWSAIAKNPAGKLFFYSSEKGFLYAQ
;
A
#
# COMPACT_ATOMS: atom_id res chain seq x y z
N MET A 1 -70.65 22.55 -25.91
CA MET A 1 -69.28 22.95 -25.52
C MET A 1 -68.78 21.94 -24.50
N SER A 2 -67.84 21.07 -24.92
CA SER A 2 -67.33 19.94 -24.14
C SER A 2 -66.01 20.32 -23.48
N GLY A 3 -65.99 20.36 -22.14
CA GLY A 3 -64.80 20.63 -21.34
C GLY A 3 -64.09 19.33 -20.99
N LYS A 4 -62.97 19.04 -21.66
CA LYS A 4 -62.09 17.91 -21.34
C LYS A 4 -61.28 18.23 -20.08
N LYS A 5 -61.46 17.43 -19.03
CA LYS A 5 -60.61 17.43 -17.83
C LYS A 5 -59.32 16.67 -18.14
N PHE A 6 -58.18 17.33 -17.99
CA PHE A 6 -56.84 16.72 -18.04
C PHE A 6 -56.53 16.07 -16.69
N CYS A 7 -56.40 14.74 -16.66
CA CYS A 7 -55.79 14.01 -15.55
C CYS A 7 -54.26 14.14 -15.65
N TRP A 8 -53.64 14.75 -14.65
CA TRP A 8 -52.19 14.67 -14.45
C TRP A 8 -51.88 13.35 -13.74
N ALA A 9 -51.22 12.43 -14.43
CA ALA A 9 -50.64 11.23 -13.82
C ALA A 9 -49.27 11.59 -13.24
N ALA A 10 -49.16 11.61 -11.91
CA ALA A 10 -47.88 11.71 -11.23
C ALA A 10 -47.18 10.34 -11.28
N LEU A 11 -46.12 10.21 -12.08
CA LEU A 11 -45.18 9.09 -11.98
C LEU A 11 -44.39 9.23 -10.68
N GLY A 12 -44.75 8.43 -9.68
CA GLY A 12 -43.91 8.20 -8.51
C GLY A 12 -42.69 7.37 -8.91
N LEU A 13 -41.53 8.02 -9.02
CA LEU A 13 -40.23 7.35 -9.05
C LEU A 13 -40.00 6.72 -7.67
N ALA A 14 -40.30 5.41 -7.56
CA ALA A 14 -39.84 4.60 -6.45
C ALA A 14 -38.32 4.51 -6.53
N LEU A 15 -37.63 5.33 -5.72
CA LEU A 15 -36.22 5.16 -5.43
C LEU A 15 -36.05 3.81 -4.73
N CYS A 16 -35.71 2.78 -5.49
CA CYS A 16 -35.17 1.54 -4.95
C CYS A 16 -33.89 1.90 -4.20
N ALA A 17 -33.99 2.08 -2.88
CA ALA A 17 -32.85 2.12 -1.99
C ALA A 17 -32.17 0.75 -2.11
N SER A 18 -31.10 0.67 -2.89
CA SER A 18 -30.24 -0.51 -2.95
C SER A 18 -29.67 -0.73 -1.56
N ALA A 19 -30.23 -1.71 -0.84
CA ALA A 19 -29.67 -2.18 0.42
C ALA A 19 -28.25 -2.66 0.14
N GLN A 20 -27.27 -1.90 0.60
CA GLN A 20 -25.87 -2.27 0.51
C GLN A 20 -25.70 -3.48 1.44
N ALA A 21 -25.36 -4.63 0.86
CA ALA A 21 -25.23 -5.86 1.63
C ALA A 21 -24.16 -5.71 2.72
N ALA A 22 -24.41 -6.33 3.87
CA ALA A 22 -23.53 -6.23 5.03
C ALA A 22 -22.15 -6.82 4.70
N PRO A 23 -21.06 -6.25 5.22
CA PRO A 23 -19.73 -6.77 4.93
C PRO A 23 -19.51 -8.14 5.55
N GLN A 24 -18.76 -8.97 4.84
CA GLN A 24 -18.41 -10.31 5.30
C GLN A 24 -17.30 -10.22 6.35
N LYS A 25 -17.51 -10.85 7.50
CA LYS A 25 -16.54 -10.90 8.62
C LYS A 25 -15.93 -12.30 8.72
N LEU A 26 -14.60 -12.38 8.87
CA LEU A 26 -13.84 -13.62 9.00
C LEU A 26 -12.80 -13.48 10.12
N ALA A 27 -12.84 -14.36 11.11
CA ALA A 27 -11.85 -14.37 12.18
C ALA A 27 -10.51 -14.89 11.65
N LEU A 28 -9.42 -14.14 11.86
CA LEU A 28 -8.08 -14.57 11.42
C LEU A 28 -7.44 -15.64 12.31
N ALA A 29 -8.01 -15.87 13.51
CA ALA A 29 -7.55 -16.87 14.48
C ALA A 29 -6.02 -16.85 14.71
N LEU A 30 -5.45 -15.64 14.80
CA LEU A 30 -4.04 -15.44 15.12
C LEU A 30 -3.82 -15.73 16.61
N ARG A 31 -2.78 -16.52 16.93
CA ARG A 31 -2.55 -17.03 18.29
C ARG A 31 -2.02 -15.97 19.26
N ASP A 32 -1.58 -14.80 18.77
CA ASP A 32 -0.92 -13.78 19.57
C ASP A 32 -1.50 -12.38 19.33
N LYS A 33 -1.37 -11.48 20.30
CA LYS A 33 -1.95 -10.11 20.26
C LYS A 33 -1.11 -9.10 19.46
N SER A 34 -0.07 -9.55 18.76
CA SER A 34 1.04 -8.72 18.30
C SER A 34 1.30 -8.80 16.78
N PHE A 35 0.30 -9.18 15.98
CA PHE A 35 0.42 -9.15 14.52
C PHE A 35 0.30 -7.72 13.98
N SER A 36 1.33 -7.27 13.27
CA SER A 36 1.40 -6.00 12.55
C SER A 36 1.19 -6.25 11.05
N VAL A 37 0.14 -5.67 10.47
CA VAL A 37 -0.14 -5.76 9.03
C VAL A 37 0.78 -4.81 8.29
N TYR A 38 1.50 -5.31 7.29
CA TYR A 38 2.36 -4.50 6.41
C TYR A 38 1.77 -4.34 5.02
N SER A 39 1.11 -5.37 4.50
CA SER A 39 0.53 -5.36 3.16
C SER A 39 -0.75 -6.17 3.11
N MET A 40 -1.69 -5.71 2.29
CA MET A 40 -2.88 -6.44 1.90
C MET A 40 -3.18 -6.11 0.44
N GLU A 41 -3.30 -7.12 -0.41
CA GLU A 41 -3.46 -6.95 -1.85
C GLU A 41 -4.46 -7.96 -2.41
N PHE A 42 -5.17 -7.53 -3.46
CA PHE A 42 -6.13 -8.37 -4.20
C PHE A 42 -5.46 -9.09 -5.36
N SER A 43 -5.99 -10.25 -5.74
CA SER A 43 -5.71 -10.83 -7.05
C SER A 43 -6.34 -9.96 -8.14
N ALA A 44 -5.89 -10.14 -9.39
CA ALA A 44 -6.40 -9.35 -10.52
C ALA A 44 -7.92 -9.50 -10.75
N ASP A 45 -8.47 -10.69 -10.50
CA ASP A 45 -9.92 -10.96 -10.53
C ASP A 45 -10.64 -10.54 -9.24
N GLY A 46 -9.88 -10.09 -8.25
CA GLY A 46 -10.32 -9.77 -6.90
C GLY A 46 -10.58 -10.99 -6.02
N GLU A 47 -10.76 -12.20 -6.53
CA GLU A 47 -11.31 -13.31 -5.75
C GLU A 47 -10.46 -13.75 -4.56
N GLN A 48 -9.18 -13.40 -4.58
CA GLN A 48 -8.24 -13.68 -3.51
C GLN A 48 -7.72 -12.40 -2.90
N VAL A 49 -7.43 -12.47 -1.60
CA VAL A 49 -6.68 -11.46 -0.88
C VAL A 49 -5.51 -12.14 -0.19
N CYS A 50 -4.33 -11.57 -0.32
CA CYS A 50 -3.21 -11.92 0.56
C CYS A 50 -3.03 -10.83 1.61
N ILE A 51 -2.57 -11.22 2.79
CA ILE A 51 -2.17 -10.32 3.87
C ILE A 51 -0.78 -10.74 4.31
N ALA A 52 0.16 -9.81 4.31
CA ALA A 52 1.49 -10.02 4.85
C ALA A 52 1.75 -9.10 6.04
N GLY A 53 2.43 -9.65 7.04
CA GLY A 53 2.78 -8.91 8.24
C GLY A 53 3.79 -9.66 9.09
N VAL A 54 3.95 -9.18 10.32
CA VAL A 54 4.92 -9.71 11.27
C VAL A 54 4.22 -10.01 12.57
N ASP A 55 4.46 -11.19 13.12
CA ASP A 55 4.17 -11.52 14.52
C ASP A 55 5.38 -11.07 15.36
N HIS A 56 5.13 -10.27 16.41
CA HIS A 56 6.15 -9.92 17.39
C HIS A 56 6.01 -10.77 18.64
N ASP A 57 7.08 -11.36 19.14
CA ASP A 57 7.06 -11.96 20.48
C ASP A 57 7.37 -10.91 21.57
N ASP A 58 7.19 -11.30 22.83
CA ASP A 58 7.45 -10.44 23.99
C ASP A 58 8.93 -10.04 24.12
N LEU A 59 9.83 -10.72 23.40
CA LEU A 59 11.27 -10.46 23.36
C LEU A 59 11.67 -9.57 22.17
N GLY A 60 10.70 -9.15 21.34
CA GLY A 60 10.91 -8.30 20.18
C GLY A 60 11.35 -9.03 18.91
N SER A 61 11.38 -10.37 18.92
CA SER A 61 11.64 -11.16 17.71
C SER A 61 10.50 -11.01 16.71
N SER A 62 10.85 -10.87 15.43
CA SER A 62 9.91 -10.74 14.32
C SER A 62 9.81 -12.05 13.54
N THR A 63 8.63 -12.67 13.48
CA THR A 63 8.36 -13.77 12.55
C THR A 63 7.43 -13.28 11.46
N GLY A 64 7.81 -13.48 10.18
CA GLY A 64 6.95 -13.12 9.08
C GLY A 64 5.72 -14.02 9.02
N ARG A 65 4.56 -13.46 8.67
CA ARG A 65 3.32 -14.20 8.44
C ARG A 65 2.67 -13.78 7.13
N LEU A 66 2.19 -14.78 6.38
CA LEU A 66 1.44 -14.62 5.15
C LEU A 66 0.12 -15.39 5.26
N ILE A 67 -0.97 -14.71 4.93
CA ILE A 67 -2.33 -15.26 4.98
C ILE A 67 -2.93 -15.13 3.58
N SER A 68 -3.51 -16.22 3.07
CA SER A 68 -4.28 -16.21 1.83
C SER A 68 -5.75 -16.45 2.14
N ILE A 69 -6.61 -15.60 1.60
CA ILE A 69 -8.07 -15.61 1.81
C ILE A 69 -8.75 -15.78 0.45
N ASP A 70 -9.69 -16.72 0.39
CA ASP A 70 -10.68 -16.81 -0.68
C ASP A 70 -11.83 -15.89 -0.29
N ARG A 71 -11.92 -14.74 -0.96
CA ARG A 71 -12.93 -13.72 -0.67
C ARG A 71 -14.31 -14.20 -1.07
N GLY A 72 -14.44 -14.87 -2.21
CA GLY A 72 -15.73 -15.35 -2.71
C GLY A 72 -16.40 -16.33 -1.76
N ARG A 73 -15.62 -17.15 -1.06
CA ARG A 73 -16.09 -18.09 -0.04
C ARG A 73 -15.99 -17.57 1.40
N ASN A 74 -15.40 -16.40 1.60
CA ASN A 74 -15.08 -15.83 2.92
C ASN A 74 -14.36 -16.82 3.84
N VAL A 75 -13.31 -17.49 3.34
CA VAL A 75 -12.52 -18.47 4.11
C VAL A 75 -11.02 -18.22 3.99
N ILE A 76 -10.29 -18.52 5.06
CA ILE A 76 -8.82 -18.59 5.03
C ILE A 76 -8.44 -19.84 4.25
N ARG A 77 -7.75 -19.68 3.11
CA ARG A 77 -7.20 -20.81 2.34
C ARG A 77 -6.05 -21.46 3.12
N TRP A 78 -5.16 -20.61 3.62
CA TRP A 78 -4.05 -21.00 4.50
C TRP A 78 -3.45 -19.78 5.18
N GLN A 79 -2.72 -20.04 6.26
CA GLN A 79 -1.89 -19.08 6.95
C GLN A 79 -0.54 -19.73 7.28
N LYS A 80 0.56 -19.03 7.02
CA LYS A 80 1.92 -19.56 7.18
C LYS A 80 2.80 -18.52 7.84
N THR A 81 3.62 -18.99 8.79
CA THR A 81 4.76 -18.23 9.28
C THR A 81 6.00 -18.58 8.47
N PHE A 82 6.94 -17.63 8.37
CA PHE A 82 8.23 -17.83 7.76
C PHE A 82 9.30 -17.07 8.56
N PRO A 83 10.46 -17.71 8.83
CA PRO A 83 11.47 -17.11 9.68
C PRO A 83 12.24 -16.00 8.95
N VAL A 84 12.92 -15.15 9.72
CA VAL A 84 13.96 -14.28 9.20
C VAL A 84 15.03 -15.15 8.53
N PRO A 85 15.42 -14.88 7.27
CA PRO A 85 16.37 -15.73 6.57
C PRO A 85 17.78 -15.55 7.14
N ASP A 86 18.59 -16.61 7.01
CA ASP A 86 20.05 -16.59 7.15
C ASP A 86 20.58 -16.03 8.49
N GLY A 87 19.75 -16.09 9.55
CA GLY A 87 20.12 -15.61 10.89
C GLY A 87 20.20 -14.08 11.02
N TYR A 88 19.54 -13.34 10.13
CA TYR A 88 19.50 -11.88 10.16
C TYR A 88 18.60 -11.33 11.28
N ALA A 89 18.67 -10.02 11.51
CA ALA A 89 18.11 -9.38 12.69
C ALA A 89 16.62 -9.06 12.57
N GLY A 90 16.12 -8.79 11.37
CA GLY A 90 14.73 -8.41 11.18
C GLY A 90 14.23 -8.68 9.78
N LEU A 91 12.92 -8.91 9.66
CA LEU A 91 12.22 -9.08 8.39
C LEU A 91 11.00 -8.17 8.34
N PHE A 92 10.85 -7.47 7.23
CA PHE A 92 9.80 -6.49 6.98
C PHE A 92 9.12 -6.83 5.65
N PRO A 93 7.95 -7.49 5.67
CA PRO A 93 7.14 -7.67 4.49
C PRO A 93 6.80 -6.30 3.88
N VAL A 94 6.82 -6.21 2.56
CA VAL A 94 6.54 -4.96 1.85
C VAL A 94 5.27 -5.09 1.06
N GLN A 95 5.17 -6.17 0.27
CA GLN A 95 4.03 -6.40 -0.59
C GLN A 95 3.83 -7.90 -0.79
N CYS A 96 2.62 -8.39 -0.59
CA CYS A 96 2.22 -9.70 -1.09
C CYS A 96 1.44 -9.54 -2.39
N LEU A 97 1.51 -10.52 -3.28
CA LEU A 97 0.86 -10.48 -4.58
C LEU A 97 0.24 -11.85 -4.88
N PRO A 98 -1.09 -12.00 -4.79
CA PRO A 98 -1.76 -13.25 -5.06
C PRO A 98 -2.08 -13.37 -6.55
N THR A 99 -1.72 -14.50 -7.14
CA THR A 99 -2.17 -14.97 -8.45
C THR A 99 -3.18 -16.10 -8.27
N ASN A 100 -3.65 -16.69 -9.37
CA ASN A 100 -4.59 -17.82 -9.29
C ASN A 100 -3.96 -19.07 -8.67
N ASP A 101 -2.66 -19.26 -8.87
CA ASP A 101 -1.91 -20.47 -8.50
C ASP A 101 -0.87 -20.24 -7.39
N ARG A 102 -0.47 -19.00 -7.13
CA ARG A 102 0.65 -18.66 -6.24
C ARG A 102 0.37 -17.40 -5.42
N VAL A 103 1.15 -17.23 -4.36
CA VAL A 103 1.33 -15.95 -3.69
C VAL A 103 2.80 -15.61 -3.70
N TYR A 104 3.14 -14.46 -4.25
CA TYR A 104 4.49 -13.90 -4.17
C TYR A 104 4.57 -12.94 -2.99
N LEU A 105 5.75 -12.83 -2.39
CA LEU A 105 6.00 -11.90 -1.31
C LEU A 105 7.33 -11.18 -1.52
N LEU A 106 7.28 -9.85 -1.53
CA LEU A 106 8.43 -8.97 -1.43
C LEU A 106 8.67 -8.64 0.05
N ALA A 107 9.89 -8.82 0.52
CA ALA A 107 10.29 -8.45 1.88
C ALA A 107 11.68 -7.83 1.90
N ASN A 108 11.88 -6.91 2.83
CA ASN A 108 13.19 -6.36 3.18
C ASN A 108 13.69 -7.01 4.47
N VAL A 109 14.99 -7.24 4.56
CA VAL A 109 15.62 -7.95 5.67
C VAL A 109 16.85 -7.19 6.13
N ASP A 110 16.91 -6.89 7.42
CA ASP A 110 18.05 -6.19 8.00
C ASP A 110 19.05 -7.19 8.57
N THR A 111 20.28 -7.10 8.09
CA THR A 111 21.35 -8.05 8.46
C THR A 111 21.80 -7.94 9.91
N LYS A 112 21.64 -6.76 10.54
CA LYS A 112 22.03 -6.47 11.92
C LYS A 112 21.00 -5.55 12.56
N SER A 113 20.85 -5.62 13.89
CA SER A 113 19.97 -4.74 14.66
C SER A 113 20.56 -3.34 14.87
N SER A 114 21.86 -3.15 14.62
CA SER A 114 22.59 -1.89 14.85
C SER A 114 22.73 -1.08 13.56
N PRO A 115 22.18 0.15 13.48
CA PRO A 115 22.16 0.96 12.25
C PRO A 115 23.53 1.19 11.57
N PRO A 116 24.65 1.49 12.27
CA PRO A 116 25.93 1.78 11.60
C PRO A 116 26.46 0.64 10.72
N ILE A 117 26.13 -0.60 11.08
CA ILE A 117 26.61 -1.81 10.42
C ILE A 117 25.52 -2.57 9.69
N THR A 118 24.25 -2.14 9.80
CA THR A 118 23.15 -2.83 9.14
C THR A 118 23.20 -2.62 7.64
N GLN A 119 22.75 -3.65 6.94
CA GLN A 119 22.48 -3.64 5.52
C GLN A 119 21.06 -4.14 5.37
N THR A 120 20.26 -3.44 4.57
CA THR A 120 18.96 -3.94 4.16
C THR A 120 19.15 -4.75 2.88
N LEU A 121 18.53 -5.93 2.83
CA LEU A 121 18.54 -6.85 1.71
C LEU A 121 17.10 -7.06 1.21
N THR A 122 16.92 -7.24 -0.10
CA THR A 122 15.61 -7.54 -0.67
C THR A 122 15.47 -9.03 -0.97
N TYR A 123 14.35 -9.62 -0.53
CA TYR A 123 13.97 -11.00 -0.81
C TYR A 123 12.64 -11.06 -1.53
N VAL A 124 12.54 -12.03 -2.44
CA VAL A 124 11.27 -12.47 -3.05
C VAL A 124 11.02 -13.92 -2.66
N TYR A 125 9.81 -14.21 -2.20
CA TYR A 125 9.35 -15.55 -1.89
C TYR A 125 8.19 -15.92 -2.82
N SER A 126 8.01 -17.21 -3.07
CA SER A 126 6.83 -17.75 -3.74
C SER A 126 6.25 -18.91 -2.96
N PHE A 127 4.93 -18.91 -2.87
CA PHE A 127 4.13 -19.94 -2.21
C PHE A 127 3.11 -20.48 -3.21
N ASP A 128 2.83 -21.78 -3.17
CA ASP A 128 1.74 -22.35 -3.98
C ASP A 128 0.36 -22.03 -3.40
N ALA A 129 -0.69 -22.52 -4.07
CA ALA A 129 -2.08 -22.35 -3.65
C ALA A 129 -2.40 -22.99 -2.28
N GLN A 130 -1.53 -23.85 -1.74
CA GLN A 130 -1.65 -24.50 -0.43
C GLN A 130 -0.73 -23.87 0.64
N GLY A 131 0.04 -22.84 0.26
CA GLY A 131 0.96 -22.14 1.15
C GLY A 131 2.29 -22.87 1.36
N ILE A 132 2.66 -23.82 0.51
CA ILE A 132 4.00 -24.41 0.53
C ILE A 132 4.95 -23.42 -0.14
N GLN A 133 6.02 -23.05 0.56
CA GLN A 133 7.05 -22.19 -0.01
C GLN A 133 7.80 -22.94 -1.11
N LEU A 134 7.64 -22.50 -2.36
CA LEU A 134 8.26 -23.12 -3.53
C LEU A 134 9.68 -22.57 -3.77
N ALA A 135 9.88 -21.28 -3.55
CA ALA A 135 11.18 -20.65 -3.75
C ALA A 135 11.38 -19.44 -2.84
N ARG A 136 12.65 -19.11 -2.62
CA ARG A 136 13.13 -17.90 -1.96
C ARG A 136 14.35 -17.39 -2.72
N ARG A 137 14.35 -16.13 -3.09
CA ARG A 137 15.46 -15.48 -3.82
C ARG A 137 15.85 -14.19 -3.12
N ARG A 138 17.10 -14.12 -2.66
CA ARG A 138 17.76 -12.85 -2.37
C ARG A 138 18.06 -12.15 -3.69
N LEU A 139 17.65 -10.90 -3.83
CA LEU A 139 18.10 -10.06 -4.94
C LEU A 139 19.52 -9.59 -4.63
N VAL A 140 20.42 -9.78 -5.58
CA VAL A 140 21.82 -9.37 -5.46
C VAL A 140 22.02 -8.13 -6.31
N SER A 141 22.64 -7.10 -5.74
CA SER A 141 22.99 -5.86 -6.41
C SER A 141 24.39 -5.43 -5.99
N PRO A 142 25.06 -4.56 -6.77
CA PRO A 142 26.40 -4.08 -6.43
C PRO A 142 26.42 -3.10 -5.25
N ALA A 143 25.28 -2.76 -4.67
CA ALA A 143 25.19 -1.80 -3.59
C ALA A 143 25.28 -2.45 -2.21
N ARG A 144 25.75 -1.68 -1.22
CA ARG A 144 25.83 -2.12 0.18
C ARG A 144 24.44 -2.43 0.76
N SER A 145 23.46 -1.58 0.46
CA SER A 145 22.07 -1.74 0.91
C SER A 145 21.11 -1.68 -0.27
N GLN A 146 20.06 -2.50 -0.17
CA GLN A 146 19.01 -2.62 -1.16
C GLN A 146 17.65 -2.75 -0.45
N TYR A 147 16.66 -2.04 -0.95
CA TYR A 147 15.30 -2.06 -0.40
C TYR A 147 14.30 -2.12 -1.55
N GLY A 148 13.39 -3.09 -1.53
CA GLY A 148 12.27 -3.17 -2.47
C GLY A 148 11.05 -2.41 -1.93
N TYR A 149 10.35 -1.66 -2.78
CA TYR A 149 9.08 -1.02 -2.41
C TYR A 149 7.87 -1.64 -3.13
N ALA A 150 8.06 -2.15 -4.35
CA ALA A 150 6.96 -2.66 -5.17
C ALA A 150 7.37 -3.86 -6.02
N MET A 151 6.41 -4.73 -6.28
CA MET A 151 6.51 -5.91 -7.12
C MET A 151 5.20 -6.13 -7.88
N ASP A 152 5.28 -6.63 -9.10
CA ASP A 152 4.11 -7.07 -9.85
C ASP A 152 4.45 -8.19 -10.85
N VAL A 153 3.45 -8.97 -11.26
CA VAL A 153 3.56 -9.99 -12.30
C VAL A 153 3.16 -9.36 -13.63
N THR A 154 4.14 -9.24 -14.52
CA THR A 154 3.98 -8.71 -15.88
C THR A 154 4.13 -9.83 -16.91
N ALA A 155 3.91 -9.52 -18.19
CA ALA A 155 4.13 -10.48 -19.28
C ALA A 155 5.57 -11.04 -19.32
N ASP A 156 6.57 -10.28 -18.88
CA ASP A 156 7.97 -10.71 -18.85
C ASP A 156 8.35 -11.49 -17.57
N GLY A 157 7.39 -11.70 -16.66
CA GLY A 157 7.61 -12.26 -15.33
C GLY A 157 7.45 -11.23 -14.22
N ILE A 158 8.04 -11.52 -13.07
CA ILE A 158 7.91 -10.74 -11.83
C ILE A 158 8.88 -9.56 -11.90
N LYS A 159 8.35 -8.33 -11.90
CA LYS A 159 9.14 -7.12 -11.82
C LYS A 159 9.25 -6.71 -10.35
N VAL A 160 10.45 -6.37 -9.90
CA VAL A 160 10.68 -5.80 -8.56
C VAL A 160 11.37 -4.45 -8.73
N ALA A 161 10.88 -3.45 -8.02
CA ALA A 161 11.45 -2.11 -7.99
C ALA A 161 11.82 -1.68 -6.56
N GLY A 162 12.89 -0.90 -6.45
CA GLY A 162 13.49 -0.54 -5.17
C GLY A 162 14.53 0.56 -5.27
N TYR A 163 15.22 0.85 -4.15
CA TYR A 163 16.48 1.61 -4.19
C TYR A 163 17.69 0.77 -3.82
N LEU A 164 18.80 1.27 -4.34
CA LEU A 164 20.15 0.97 -3.92
C LEU A 164 20.67 2.14 -3.10
N LYS A 165 21.34 1.85 -1.98
CA LYS A 165 22.11 2.81 -1.20
C LYS A 165 23.56 2.34 -1.12
N ASN A 166 24.46 3.23 -1.52
CA ASN A 166 25.90 3.15 -1.29
C ASN A 166 26.35 4.34 -0.46
N GLU A 167 27.56 4.28 0.05
CA GLU A 167 28.18 5.39 0.77
C GLU A 167 29.70 5.31 0.68
N ASP A 168 30.34 6.47 0.74
CA ASP A 168 31.78 6.61 1.01
C ASP A 168 31.96 7.31 2.37
N GLN A 169 33.11 7.94 2.62
CA GLN A 169 33.37 8.65 3.87
C GLN A 169 32.38 9.80 4.09
N ASP A 170 32.08 10.57 3.04
CA ASP A 170 31.43 11.89 3.13
C ASP A 170 30.00 11.88 2.57
N PHE A 171 29.70 10.95 1.66
CA PHE A 171 28.48 10.95 0.88
C PHE A 171 27.71 9.63 0.94
N GLU A 172 26.40 9.74 0.80
CA GLU A 172 25.50 8.65 0.47
C GLU A 172 25.04 8.78 -1.00
N TYR A 173 24.83 7.64 -1.65
CA TYR A 173 24.46 7.54 -3.06
C TYR A 173 23.19 6.72 -3.22
N TYR A 174 22.17 7.31 -3.83
CA TYR A 174 20.85 6.69 -4.01
C TYR A 174 20.55 6.46 -5.49
N SER A 175 19.96 5.31 -5.81
CA SER A 175 19.55 4.98 -7.17
C SER A 175 18.32 4.09 -7.16
N VAL A 176 17.39 4.32 -8.08
CA VAL A 176 16.26 3.40 -8.30
C VAL A 176 16.74 2.21 -9.12
N TYR A 177 16.44 0.99 -8.69
CA TYR A 177 16.65 -0.21 -9.48
C TYR A 177 15.33 -0.88 -9.88
N THR A 178 15.35 -1.58 -11.00
CA THR A 178 14.32 -2.57 -11.34
C THR A 178 14.99 -3.85 -11.80
N THR A 179 14.45 -5.00 -11.38
CA THR A 179 14.90 -6.32 -11.82
C THR A 179 13.71 -7.15 -12.26
N VAL A 180 13.97 -8.16 -13.09
CA VAL A 180 12.98 -9.10 -13.61
C VAL A 180 13.33 -10.48 -13.12
N LEU A 181 12.35 -11.24 -12.65
CA LEU A 181 12.49 -12.65 -12.33
C LEU A 181 11.48 -13.45 -13.13
N ASN A 182 11.83 -14.67 -13.51
CA ASN A 182 10.81 -15.61 -13.97
C ASN A 182 9.95 -16.10 -12.79
N LEU A 183 8.87 -16.84 -13.07
CA LEU A 183 7.94 -17.33 -12.05
C LEU A 183 8.57 -18.28 -11.03
N ALA A 184 9.75 -18.85 -11.34
CA ALA A 184 10.58 -19.67 -10.45
C ALA A 184 11.60 -18.84 -9.64
N LEU A 185 11.50 -17.51 -9.67
CA LEU A 185 12.39 -16.56 -8.98
C LEU A 185 13.85 -16.64 -9.43
N GLN A 186 14.09 -16.94 -10.71
CA GLN A 186 15.41 -16.79 -11.33
C GLN A 186 15.50 -15.41 -11.98
N VAL A 187 16.52 -14.63 -11.60
CA VAL A 187 16.78 -13.30 -12.17
C VAL A 187 17.00 -13.40 -13.68
N GLN A 188 16.37 -12.51 -14.44
CA GLN A 188 16.45 -12.43 -15.89
C GLN A 188 17.22 -11.16 -16.28
N GLY A 189 18.42 -11.33 -16.83
CA GLY A 189 19.28 -10.23 -17.25
C GLY A 189 19.82 -9.37 -16.10
N GLU A 190 20.44 -8.25 -16.47
CA GLU A 190 20.98 -7.27 -15.52
C GLU A 190 19.89 -6.32 -15.01
N PRO A 191 19.97 -5.85 -13.75
CA PRO A 191 19.03 -4.86 -13.23
C PRO A 191 19.22 -3.51 -13.94
N VAL A 192 18.11 -2.80 -14.20
CA VAL A 192 18.15 -1.43 -14.70
C VAL A 192 18.32 -0.48 -13.52
N ILE A 193 19.42 0.27 -13.48
CA ILE A 193 19.77 1.18 -12.38
C ILE A 193 19.73 2.64 -12.88
N ARG A 194 18.94 3.50 -12.22
CA ARG A 194 18.89 4.95 -12.48
C ARG A 194 19.58 5.71 -11.36
N LYS A 195 20.70 6.35 -11.67
CA LYS A 195 21.50 7.14 -10.73
C LYS A 195 21.03 8.60 -10.64
N THR A 196 19.73 8.80 -10.45
CA THR A 196 19.09 10.12 -10.40
C THR A 196 18.43 10.41 -9.05
N GLY A 197 18.76 9.62 -8.02
CA GLY A 197 18.07 9.62 -6.73
C GLY A 197 17.10 8.46 -6.60
N ALA A 198 16.45 8.38 -5.45
CA ALA A 198 15.47 7.35 -5.15
C ALA A 198 14.50 7.74 -4.05
N TYR A 199 13.40 7.00 -3.95
CA TYR A 199 12.44 7.14 -2.85
C TYR A 199 12.99 6.49 -1.58
N LEU A 200 12.68 6.99 -0.39
CA LEU A 200 13.06 6.28 0.84
C LEU A 200 11.99 5.26 1.24
N SER A 201 12.29 4.49 2.30
CA SER A 201 11.32 3.59 2.91
C SER A 201 10.05 4.35 3.33
N GLY A 202 8.90 3.67 3.26
CA GLY A 202 7.59 4.29 3.56
C GLY A 202 7.00 5.10 2.41
N SER A 203 7.62 5.12 1.22
CA SER A 203 6.99 5.68 0.02
C SER A 203 5.78 4.86 -0.43
N GLY A 204 4.74 5.55 -0.89
CA GLY A 204 3.62 4.94 -1.58
C GLY A 204 4.07 4.57 -2.99
N SER A 205 4.04 3.29 -3.34
CA SER A 205 4.49 2.84 -4.67
C SER A 205 3.66 1.69 -5.21
N ARG A 206 3.50 1.64 -6.53
CA ARG A 206 2.80 0.57 -7.24
C ARG A 206 3.34 0.45 -8.66
N VAL A 207 3.44 -0.78 -9.14
CA VAL A 207 3.66 -1.04 -10.57
C VAL A 207 2.31 -1.02 -11.28
N VAL A 208 2.20 -0.26 -12.36
CA VAL A 208 1.02 -0.18 -13.21
C VAL A 208 1.48 -0.26 -14.66
N GLY A 209 1.16 -1.39 -15.30
CA GLY A 209 1.62 -1.70 -16.66
C GLY A 209 3.15 -1.80 -16.74
N ASP A 210 3.76 -0.96 -17.56
CA ASP A 210 5.22 -0.94 -17.80
C ASP A 210 5.98 0.03 -16.88
N SER A 211 5.30 0.59 -15.88
CA SER A 211 5.79 1.73 -15.11
C SER A 211 5.66 1.51 -13.60
N LEU A 212 6.65 1.99 -12.85
CA LEU A 212 6.56 2.24 -11.43
C LEU A 212 6.00 3.64 -11.20
N TYR A 213 4.95 3.75 -10.40
CA TYR A 213 4.48 5.00 -9.83
C TYR A 213 4.88 5.03 -8.37
N ALA A 214 5.53 6.11 -7.93
CA ALA A 214 6.04 6.24 -6.57
C ALA A 214 5.90 7.68 -6.08
N ALA A 215 5.60 7.83 -4.79
CA ALA A 215 5.59 9.12 -4.11
C ALA A 215 6.01 9.00 -2.66
N GLY A 216 6.78 9.97 -2.17
CA GLY A 216 7.35 9.95 -0.84
C GLY A 216 8.58 10.83 -0.73
N VAL A 217 9.29 10.68 0.39
CA VAL A 217 10.60 11.32 0.60
C VAL A 217 11.56 10.87 -0.49
N PHE A 218 12.17 11.83 -1.19
CA PHE A 218 13.06 11.58 -2.31
C PHE A 218 14.49 11.98 -1.94
N ALA A 219 15.39 11.01 -1.94
CA ALA A 219 16.81 11.22 -1.76
C ALA A 219 17.47 11.54 -3.11
N PRO A 220 18.21 12.66 -3.24
CA PRO A 220 19.02 12.94 -4.41
C PRO A 220 20.05 11.84 -4.69
N ALA A 221 20.57 11.79 -5.92
CA ALA A 221 21.54 10.77 -6.34
C ALA A 221 22.81 10.72 -5.47
N LYS A 222 23.20 11.87 -4.92
CA LYS A 222 24.33 12.06 -4.03
C LYS A 222 23.94 13.07 -2.97
N ILE A 223 24.17 12.76 -1.71
CA ILE A 223 23.90 13.65 -0.58
C ILE A 223 25.01 13.53 0.46
N ALA A 224 25.41 14.65 1.07
CA ALA A 224 26.38 14.63 2.16
C ALA A 224 25.76 14.03 3.42
N LYS A 225 26.53 13.28 4.22
CA LYS A 225 26.00 12.58 5.41
C LYS A 225 25.45 13.50 6.51
N ASP A 226 25.84 14.77 6.50
CA ASP A 226 25.35 15.81 7.42
C ASP A 226 24.12 16.57 6.86
N GLN A 227 23.75 16.34 5.61
CA GLN A 227 22.62 17.01 4.97
C GLN A 227 21.31 16.29 5.25
N VAL A 228 20.28 17.05 5.59
CA VAL A 228 18.92 16.53 5.79
C VAL A 228 18.24 16.33 4.43
N ILE A 229 17.59 15.17 4.26
CA ILE A 229 16.73 14.90 3.11
C ILE A 229 15.35 15.52 3.38
N ASP A 230 15.03 16.60 2.68
CA ASP A 230 13.77 17.34 2.84
C ASP A 230 12.90 17.40 1.56
N ASP A 231 13.35 16.76 0.48
CA ASP A 231 12.64 16.70 -0.79
C ASP A 231 11.54 15.61 -0.79
N PHE A 232 10.43 15.94 -1.45
CA PHE A 232 9.32 15.04 -1.70
C PHE A 232 9.07 15.01 -3.20
N ALA A 233 8.96 13.81 -3.76
CA ALA A 233 8.66 13.64 -5.17
C ALA A 233 7.41 12.76 -5.37
N ALA A 234 6.80 12.92 -6.53
CA ALA A 234 5.90 11.93 -7.13
C ALA A 234 6.37 11.70 -8.57
N SER A 235 6.56 10.46 -8.97
CA SER A 235 7.09 10.11 -10.29
C SER A 235 6.38 8.94 -10.93
N ARG A 236 6.45 8.93 -12.26
CA ARG A 236 6.31 7.73 -13.09
C ARG A 236 7.66 7.37 -13.69
N ILE A 237 8.13 6.17 -13.41
CA ILE A 237 9.41 5.64 -13.86
C ILE A 237 9.14 4.42 -14.73
N ARG A 238 9.59 4.43 -15.99
CA ARG A 238 9.43 3.26 -16.86
C ARG A 238 10.28 2.11 -16.33
N LEU A 239 9.73 0.91 -16.17
CA LEU A 239 10.45 -0.24 -15.61
C LEU A 239 11.68 -0.64 -16.44
N ALA A 240 11.65 -0.41 -17.75
CA ALA A 240 12.79 -0.65 -18.65
C ALA A 240 13.60 0.61 -18.99
N GLY A 241 13.26 1.79 -18.43
CA GLY A 241 13.85 3.06 -18.86
C GLY A 241 13.92 4.14 -17.77
N GLY A 242 14.06 5.40 -18.18
CA GLY A 242 14.14 6.53 -17.27
C GLY A 242 12.80 7.00 -16.68
N TYR A 243 12.84 8.17 -16.05
CA TYR A 243 11.64 8.87 -15.58
C TYR A 243 10.82 9.33 -16.78
N ALA A 244 9.54 8.97 -16.81
CA ALA A 244 8.60 9.56 -17.75
C ALA A 244 8.23 10.98 -17.32
N TRP A 245 8.07 11.17 -16.00
CA TRP A 245 7.91 12.46 -15.35
C TRP A 245 8.25 12.35 -13.86
N SER A 246 8.59 13.47 -13.25
CA SER A 246 8.71 13.65 -11.80
C SER A 246 8.23 15.04 -11.43
N VAL A 247 7.43 15.15 -10.38
CA VAL A 247 6.98 16.42 -9.80
C VAL A 247 7.48 16.49 -8.36
N HIS A 248 8.00 17.65 -7.97
CA HIS A 248 8.58 17.89 -6.65
C HIS A 248 7.74 18.95 -5.92
N PRO A 249 6.54 18.59 -5.42
CA PRO A 249 5.69 19.53 -4.75
C PRO A 249 6.35 19.98 -3.44
N GLN A 250 6.24 21.27 -3.13
CA GLN A 250 6.82 21.88 -1.93
C GLN A 250 6.00 21.53 -0.67
N LEU A 251 5.88 20.24 -0.38
CA LEU A 251 5.21 19.69 0.80
C LEU A 251 6.18 19.55 1.99
N GLY A 252 7.49 19.49 1.71
CA GLY A 252 8.53 19.15 2.68
C GLY A 252 8.48 17.67 3.10
N ALA A 253 9.63 17.06 3.45
CA ALA A 253 9.73 15.64 3.79
C ALA A 253 9.41 15.28 5.26
N ARG A 254 8.68 16.12 6.00
CA ARG A 254 8.38 15.88 7.43
C ARG A 254 7.43 14.68 7.62
N PRO A 255 7.42 14.01 8.79
CA PRO A 255 6.71 12.74 9.03
C PRO A 255 5.17 12.78 8.88
N ALA A 256 4.59 13.89 8.46
CA ALA A 256 3.15 14.10 8.33
C ALA A 256 2.64 13.96 6.88
N VAL A 257 3.45 13.38 5.98
CA VAL A 257 3.06 13.16 4.57
C VAL A 257 2.93 11.67 4.29
N SER A 258 1.76 11.26 3.80
CA SER A 258 1.46 9.89 3.38
C SER A 258 1.03 9.89 1.93
N ALA A 259 1.44 8.87 1.17
CA ALA A 259 1.08 8.72 -0.23
C ALA A 259 0.49 7.34 -0.52
N GLY A 260 -0.44 7.28 -1.46
CA GLY A 260 -1.00 6.05 -2.01
C GLY A 260 -1.09 6.13 -3.53
N VAL A 261 -0.97 5.00 -4.20
CA VAL A 261 -1.05 4.90 -5.66
C VAL A 261 -2.24 4.02 -6.03
N ALA A 262 -3.18 4.58 -6.79
CA ALA A 262 -4.35 3.88 -7.29
C ALA A 262 -4.00 2.92 -8.44
N ALA A 263 -4.94 2.04 -8.78
CA ALA A 263 -4.74 1.01 -9.81
C ALA A 263 -4.51 1.58 -11.23
N ASP A 264 -4.95 2.81 -11.50
CA ASP A 264 -4.73 3.53 -12.76
C ASP A 264 -3.41 4.31 -12.79
N GLY A 265 -2.64 4.31 -11.69
CA GLY A 265 -1.42 5.09 -11.53
C GLY A 265 -1.63 6.50 -10.97
N THR A 266 -2.86 6.88 -10.62
CA THR A 266 -3.12 8.15 -9.91
C THR A 266 -2.48 8.12 -8.53
N ILE A 267 -1.71 9.15 -8.20
CA ILE A 267 -1.06 9.30 -6.90
C ILE A 267 -1.87 10.28 -6.05
N HIS A 268 -2.22 9.86 -4.84
CA HIS A 268 -2.82 10.73 -3.82
C HIS A 268 -1.85 10.91 -2.67
N VAL A 269 -1.67 12.17 -2.25
CA VAL A 269 -0.81 12.54 -1.13
C VAL A 269 -1.62 13.35 -0.13
N LEU A 270 -1.57 12.92 1.14
CA LEU A 270 -2.14 13.67 2.25
C LEU A 270 -0.99 14.18 3.12
N ARG A 271 -0.97 15.49 3.34
CA ARG A 271 -0.06 16.16 4.26
C ARG A 271 -0.85 16.74 5.42
N ASN A 272 -0.45 16.44 6.65
CA ASN A 272 -1.12 16.91 7.86
C ASN A 272 -0.32 18.04 8.51
N GLU A 273 -1.00 19.14 8.86
CA GLU A 273 -0.43 20.28 9.57
C GLU A 273 -1.38 20.71 10.68
N GLY A 274 -1.19 20.17 11.88
CA GLY A 274 -2.16 20.35 12.96
C GLY A 274 -3.55 19.91 12.50
N ARG A 275 -4.53 20.80 12.61
CA ARG A 275 -5.93 20.54 12.20
C ARG A 275 -6.23 20.91 10.75
N SER A 276 -5.21 20.93 9.90
CA SER A 276 -5.30 21.17 8.47
C SER A 276 -4.73 19.97 7.72
N THR A 277 -5.35 19.63 6.58
CA THR A 277 -4.84 18.62 5.66
C THR A 277 -4.73 19.23 4.27
N THR A 278 -3.58 19.02 3.64
CA THR A 278 -3.38 19.31 2.22
C THR A 278 -3.46 18.01 1.44
N LEU A 279 -4.41 17.93 0.51
CA LEU A 279 -4.53 16.86 -0.47
C LEU A 279 -3.90 17.31 -1.79
N LEU A 280 -2.97 16.51 -2.29
CA LEU A 280 -2.43 16.60 -3.64
C LEU A 280 -2.82 15.34 -4.43
N THR A 281 -3.30 15.55 -5.65
CA THR A 281 -3.57 14.47 -6.60
C THR A 281 -2.73 14.68 -7.84
N VAL A 282 -1.95 13.66 -8.21
CA VAL A 282 -1.15 13.63 -9.43
C VAL A 282 -1.73 12.54 -10.34
N PRO A 283 -2.46 12.92 -11.40
CA PRO A 283 -2.96 11.97 -12.39
C PRO A 283 -1.81 11.24 -13.11
N PRO A 284 -2.09 10.14 -13.83
CA PRO A 284 -1.07 9.32 -14.48
C PRO A 284 -0.22 10.05 -15.55
N ASP A 285 -0.71 11.19 -16.05
CA ASP A 285 -0.01 12.05 -17.01
C ASP A 285 1.05 12.97 -16.37
N GLY A 286 1.11 12.99 -15.04
CA GLY A 286 2.10 13.75 -14.28
C GLY A 286 1.77 15.23 -14.09
N LYS A 287 0.55 15.68 -14.42
CA LYS A 287 0.13 17.09 -14.23
C LYS A 287 -0.64 17.25 -12.93
N PRO A 288 -0.01 17.72 -11.83
CA PRO A 288 -0.68 17.78 -10.55
C PRO A 288 -1.88 18.71 -10.60
N LEU A 289 -2.98 18.27 -9.98
CA LEU A 289 -4.11 19.17 -9.72
C LEU A 289 -3.70 20.19 -8.65
N PRO A 290 -4.28 21.41 -8.65
CA PRO A 290 -4.02 22.38 -7.59
C PRO A 290 -4.25 21.74 -6.21
N PRO A 291 -3.27 21.83 -5.29
CA PRO A 291 -3.41 21.24 -3.97
C PRO A 291 -4.57 21.89 -3.22
N ARG A 292 -5.28 21.08 -2.43
CA ARG A 292 -6.42 21.55 -1.64
C ARG A 292 -6.11 21.43 -0.17
N THR A 293 -6.12 22.55 0.53
CA THR A 293 -5.98 22.60 1.99
C THR A 293 -7.34 22.82 2.63
N TYR A 294 -7.71 21.96 3.58
CA TYR A 294 -8.98 21.99 4.28
C TYR A 294 -8.78 21.69 5.76
N SER A 295 -9.72 22.13 6.60
CA SER A 295 -9.70 21.79 8.03
C SER A 295 -10.05 20.32 8.20
N SER A 296 -9.29 19.61 9.02
CA SER A 296 -9.48 18.20 9.33
C SER A 296 -9.36 17.98 10.83
N ARG A 297 -10.19 17.07 11.35
CA ARG A 297 -10.05 16.60 12.74
C ARG A 297 -8.98 15.52 12.89
N TYR A 298 -8.25 15.20 11.82
CA TYR A 298 -7.27 14.14 11.75
C TYR A 298 -5.86 14.69 11.53
N CYS A 299 -4.90 14.17 12.29
CA CYS A 299 -3.52 14.66 12.34
C CYS A 299 -2.50 13.66 11.81
N ASP A 300 -2.89 12.39 11.64
CA ASP A 300 -2.03 11.36 11.07
C ASP A 300 -2.81 10.50 10.07
N THR A 301 -2.08 9.88 9.15
CA THR A 301 -2.61 9.01 8.10
C THR A 301 -1.80 7.71 8.09
N ARG A 302 -2.47 6.60 8.45
CA ARG A 302 -1.86 5.27 8.56
C ARG A 302 -1.87 4.50 7.24
N ALA A 303 -2.85 4.75 6.37
CA ALA A 303 -2.97 4.11 5.07
C ALA A 303 -3.77 5.00 4.10
N ILE A 304 -3.47 4.88 2.81
CA ILE A 304 -4.18 5.54 1.70
C ILE A 304 -4.36 4.52 0.58
N ALA A 305 -5.57 4.44 0.03
CA ALA A 305 -5.85 3.61 -1.14
C ALA A 305 -6.84 4.31 -2.08
N GLY A 306 -6.67 4.17 -3.40
CA GLY A 306 -7.62 4.70 -4.37
C GLY A 306 -8.96 3.97 -4.28
N TYR A 307 -10.10 4.66 -4.32
CA TYR A 307 -11.42 4.05 -4.19
C TYR A 307 -12.45 4.76 -5.08
N GLY A 308 -13.00 4.05 -6.05
CA GLY A 308 -13.92 4.65 -7.03
C GLY A 308 -13.27 5.84 -7.76
N LYS A 309 -13.83 7.05 -7.59
CA LYS A 309 -13.28 8.29 -8.16
C LYS A 309 -12.45 9.11 -7.15
N GLY A 310 -12.30 8.62 -5.93
CA GLY A 310 -11.59 9.30 -4.84
C GLY A 310 -10.56 8.41 -4.19
N LEU A 311 -10.34 8.64 -2.91
CA LEU A 311 -9.49 7.79 -2.08
C LEU A 311 -10.22 7.43 -0.79
N ILE A 312 -9.78 6.33 -0.18
CA ILE A 312 -9.99 6.08 1.23
C ILE A 312 -8.69 6.23 2.00
N ALA A 313 -8.82 6.70 3.24
CA ALA A 313 -7.69 6.86 4.15
C ALA A 313 -8.05 6.34 5.54
N LEU A 314 -7.11 5.63 6.16
CA LEU A 314 -7.17 5.31 7.59
C LEU A 314 -6.48 6.45 8.33
N ARG A 315 -7.24 7.27 9.04
CA ARG A 315 -6.74 8.49 9.67
C ARG A 315 -6.88 8.46 11.18
N GLU A 316 -5.96 9.10 11.88
CA GLU A 316 -5.94 9.22 13.33
C GLU A 316 -6.35 10.62 13.76
N THR A 317 -7.26 10.73 14.73
CA THR A 317 -7.77 12.01 15.22
C THR A 317 -6.66 12.86 15.84
N CYS A 318 -6.72 14.17 15.64
CA CYS A 318 -5.96 15.16 16.38
C CYS A 318 -6.40 15.12 17.85
N ASP A 319 -5.72 14.35 18.69
CA ASP A 319 -6.08 14.26 20.10
C ASP A 319 -5.25 15.24 20.94
N ASP A 320 -5.92 16.11 21.70
CA ASP A 320 -5.26 16.98 22.68
C ASP A 320 -4.86 16.17 23.94
N ASN A 321 -5.31 14.90 24.07
CA ASN A 321 -4.95 13.98 25.14
C ASN A 321 -4.40 12.65 24.56
N ALA A 322 -3.08 12.46 24.60
CA ALA A 322 -2.32 11.35 24.00
C ALA A 322 -2.72 9.89 24.37
N ARG A 323 -3.75 9.68 25.21
CA ARG A 323 -4.23 8.34 25.62
C ARG A 323 -5.48 7.86 24.86
N ARG A 324 -6.01 8.61 23.89
CA ARG A 324 -7.31 8.33 23.25
C ARG A 324 -7.32 8.40 21.73
N ALA A 325 -6.18 8.54 21.06
CA ALA A 325 -6.16 8.71 19.62
C ALA A 325 -6.96 7.59 18.92
N THR A 326 -8.04 7.97 18.24
CA THR A 326 -8.95 7.03 17.57
C THR A 326 -8.66 7.01 16.08
N THR A 327 -8.71 5.83 15.48
CA THR A 327 -8.59 5.67 14.03
C THR A 327 -9.97 5.63 13.39
N ALA A 328 -10.11 6.31 12.25
CA ALA A 328 -11.32 6.30 11.44
C ALA A 328 -10.97 6.00 9.98
N LEU A 329 -11.82 5.19 9.33
CA LEU A 329 -11.77 5.00 7.89
C LEU A 329 -12.59 6.09 7.22
N LEU A 330 -12.02 6.79 6.25
CA LEU A 330 -12.64 7.92 5.59
C LEU A 330 -12.64 7.71 4.08
N GLU A 331 -13.72 8.10 3.42
CA GLU A 331 -13.73 8.45 2.01
C GLU A 331 -13.43 9.95 1.89
N ILE A 332 -12.51 10.30 0.99
CA ILE A 332 -12.13 11.70 0.74
C ILE A 332 -12.37 11.99 -0.74
N ASP A 333 -13.25 12.95 -1.00
CA ASP A 333 -13.48 13.47 -2.35
C ASP A 333 -12.31 14.37 -2.78
N PRO A 334 -11.55 14.01 -3.82
CA PRO A 334 -10.43 14.83 -4.29
C PRO A 334 -10.81 16.22 -4.78
N ALA A 335 -12.07 16.41 -5.22
CA ALA A 335 -12.54 17.68 -5.75
C ALA A 335 -12.95 18.67 -4.65
N SER A 336 -13.44 18.21 -3.51
CA SER A 336 -13.89 19.09 -2.43
C SER A 336 -13.00 19.05 -1.18
N GLY A 337 -12.19 17.99 -1.01
CA GLY A 337 -11.52 17.68 0.24
C GLY A 337 -12.50 17.22 1.34
N LYS A 338 -13.77 16.97 1.00
CA LYS A 338 -14.77 16.52 1.96
C LYS A 338 -14.41 15.13 2.46
N GLU A 339 -14.23 15.03 3.77
CA GLU A 339 -14.06 13.76 4.48
C GLU A 339 -15.42 13.21 4.90
N THR A 340 -15.68 11.93 4.58
CA THR A 340 -16.86 11.20 5.02
C THR A 340 -16.42 9.95 5.75
N GLU A 341 -16.80 9.83 7.02
CA GLU A 341 -16.48 8.64 7.81
C GLU A 341 -17.26 7.42 7.30
N LEU A 342 -16.53 6.35 7.02
CA LEU A 342 -17.06 5.09 6.53
C LEU A 342 -17.31 4.14 7.69
N LYS A 343 -18.58 3.88 7.98
CA LYS A 343 -19.02 2.90 8.99
C LYS A 343 -19.20 1.51 8.40
N TRP A 344 -18.19 1.06 7.65
CA TRP A 344 -18.20 -0.28 7.06
C TRP A 344 -18.06 -1.37 8.11
N VAL A 345 -17.32 -1.11 9.19
CA VAL A 345 -17.05 -2.09 10.24
C VAL A 345 -17.22 -1.44 11.61
N ASP A 346 -17.75 -2.21 12.56
CA ASP A 346 -17.90 -1.76 13.96
C ASP A 346 -16.58 -1.90 14.76
N ASP A 347 -15.65 -2.74 14.27
CA ASP A 347 -14.33 -2.96 14.88
C ASP A 347 -13.32 -1.87 14.46
N GLN A 348 -12.25 -1.68 15.24
CA GLN A 348 -11.22 -0.69 14.93
C GLN A 348 -10.38 -1.12 13.72
N VAL A 349 -10.50 -0.42 12.58
CA VAL A 349 -9.68 -0.67 11.40
C VAL A 349 -8.21 -0.36 11.67
N VAL A 350 -7.34 -1.30 11.29
CA VAL A 350 -5.88 -1.21 11.40
C VAL A 350 -5.16 -1.38 10.06
N GLY A 351 -5.87 -1.78 9.00
CA GLY A 351 -5.34 -1.86 7.65
C GLY A 351 -6.46 -1.91 6.63
N VAL A 352 -6.23 -1.36 5.44
CA VAL A 352 -7.23 -1.30 4.36
C VAL A 352 -6.56 -1.45 3.00
N ALA A 353 -7.24 -2.09 2.07
CA ALA A 353 -6.82 -2.23 0.68
C ALA A 353 -8.05 -2.16 -0.23
N THR A 354 -7.83 -1.74 -1.47
CA THR A 354 -8.89 -1.58 -2.46
C THR A 354 -8.49 -2.15 -3.82
N SER A 355 -9.50 -2.52 -4.60
CA SER A 355 -9.37 -2.83 -6.03
C SER A 355 -10.62 -2.34 -6.76
N GLY A 356 -10.51 -1.19 -7.43
CA GLY A 356 -11.67 -0.49 -8.01
C GLY A 356 -12.67 -0.05 -6.93
N ARG A 357 -13.82 -0.74 -6.86
CA ARG A 357 -14.85 -0.55 -5.81
C ARG A 357 -14.84 -1.63 -4.74
N LEU A 358 -14.04 -2.67 -4.92
CA LEU A 358 -13.84 -3.71 -3.91
C LEU A 358 -12.97 -3.14 -2.80
N TRP A 359 -13.28 -3.52 -1.57
CA TRP A 359 -12.48 -3.15 -0.41
C TRP A 359 -12.34 -4.34 0.55
N SER A 360 -11.20 -4.35 1.23
CA SER A 360 -10.92 -5.27 2.33
C SER A 360 -10.32 -4.46 3.47
N ALA A 361 -10.64 -4.85 4.70
CA ALA A 361 -10.13 -4.21 5.90
C ALA A 361 -9.69 -5.27 6.91
N ILE A 362 -8.63 -4.97 7.65
CA ILE A 362 -8.26 -5.69 8.86
C ILE A 362 -8.68 -4.82 10.03
N ALA A 363 -9.43 -5.38 10.97
CA ALA A 363 -9.88 -4.65 12.14
C ALA A 363 -9.72 -5.46 13.43
N LYS A 364 -9.53 -4.74 14.54
CA LYS A 364 -9.40 -5.27 15.90
C LYS A 364 -10.68 -5.04 16.67
N ASN A 365 -11.23 -6.09 17.26
CA ASN A 365 -12.33 -5.94 18.20
C ASN A 365 -11.84 -5.43 19.57
N PRO A 366 -12.74 -5.09 20.52
CA PRO A 366 -12.34 -4.62 21.86
C PRO A 366 -11.50 -5.61 22.68
N ALA A 367 -11.54 -6.90 22.34
CA ALA A 367 -10.70 -7.93 22.97
C ALA A 367 -9.31 -8.06 22.32
N GLY A 368 -9.01 -7.24 21.30
CA GLY A 368 -7.76 -7.27 20.53
C GLY A 368 -7.69 -8.38 19.48
N LYS A 369 -8.78 -9.10 19.20
CA LYS A 369 -8.82 -10.14 18.16
C LYS A 369 -8.94 -9.51 16.79
N LEU A 370 -8.19 -10.05 15.82
CA LEU A 370 -8.17 -9.58 14.45
C LEU A 370 -9.20 -10.30 13.57
N PHE A 371 -9.89 -9.51 12.76
CA PHE A 371 -10.86 -9.95 11.78
C PHE A 371 -10.53 -9.35 10.42
N PHE A 372 -10.72 -10.16 9.39
CA PHE A 372 -10.80 -9.72 8.02
C PHE A 372 -12.24 -9.35 7.69
N TYR A 373 -12.39 -8.21 7.03
CA TYR A 373 -13.64 -7.72 6.47
C TYR A 373 -13.48 -7.49 4.98
N SER A 374 -14.52 -7.74 4.21
CA SER A 374 -14.54 -7.35 2.80
C SER A 374 -15.92 -6.98 2.31
N SER A 375 -15.96 -6.12 1.29
CA SER A 375 -17.17 -5.87 0.51
C SER A 375 -17.65 -7.17 -0.12
N GLU A 376 -18.97 -7.39 -0.12
CA GLU A 376 -19.54 -8.42 -0.99
C GLU A 376 -19.16 -8.14 -2.45
N LYS A 377 -19.13 -9.20 -3.26
CA LYS A 377 -18.90 -9.12 -4.69
C LYS A 377 -20.07 -8.36 -5.32
N GLY A 378 -19.96 -7.03 -5.36
CA GLY A 378 -20.90 -6.20 -6.07
C GLY A 378 -20.93 -6.71 -7.50
N PHE A 379 -22.09 -7.16 -7.98
CA PHE A 379 -22.29 -7.34 -9.41
C PHE A 379 -21.82 -6.03 -10.06
N LEU A 380 -20.73 -6.13 -10.83
CA LEU A 380 -20.24 -5.03 -11.65
C LEU A 380 -21.41 -4.68 -12.57
N TYR A 381 -22.19 -3.67 -12.20
CA TYR A 381 -23.06 -3.02 -13.17
C TYR A 381 -22.12 -2.43 -14.20
N ALA A 382 -22.03 -3.12 -15.34
CA ALA A 382 -21.46 -2.58 -16.56
C ALA A 382 -22.12 -1.22 -16.77
N GLN A 383 -21.30 -0.15 -16.74
CA GLN A 383 -21.72 1.15 -17.25
C GLN A 383 -21.42 1.19 -18.74
#